data_AF-A0A220S1K9-F1
#
_entry.id   AF-A0A220S1K9-F1
#
_cell.length_a   1.000
_cell.length_b   1.000
_cell.length_c   1.000
_cell.angle_alpha   90.00
_cell.angle_beta   90.00
_cell.angle_gamma   90.00
#
_symmetry.space_group_name_H-M   'P 1'
#
loop_
_entity.id
_entity.type
_entity.pdbx_description
1 polymer ?
#
loop_
_entity_poly.entity_id
_entity_poly.type
_entity_poly.pdbx_seq_one_letter_code
_entity_poly.pdbx_strand_id
1 'polypeptide(L)'
;MPERLAAYRWMAARLAEKVPPPASVAFPIWAWRFAHGRRQPKPDLRRRGHLEKGAAGVRIEFEIPQEQVLLSSFDGWHAVLNDTFFSLGDEEYERCERLEAELPSEKLREAKEKSWYGIFDLSKLPGPDVYEVQAVFWRLDMTMVGKVDFLRQG
;
A
#
# COMPACT_ATOMS: atom_id res chain seq x y z
N MET A 1 4.34 17.87 7.07
CA MET A 1 3.21 16.94 7.22
C MET A 1 3.57 15.77 8.17
N PRO A 2 3.74 16.01 9.49
CA PRO A 2 3.98 14.96 10.48
C PRO A 2 2.85 13.90 10.56
N GLU A 3 1.64 14.28 10.18
CA GLU A 3 0.43 13.44 10.21
C GLU A 3 0.55 12.21 9.29
N ARG A 4 1.21 12.35 8.13
CA ARG A 4 1.44 11.21 7.22
C ARG A 4 2.45 10.22 7.76
N LEU A 5 3.39 10.68 8.61
CA LEU A 5 4.42 9.82 9.19
C LEU A 5 3.82 8.70 10.06
N ALA A 6 2.72 8.97 10.75
CA ALA A 6 2.02 7.98 11.56
C ALA A 6 1.51 6.81 10.69
N ALA A 7 0.92 7.11 9.53
CA ALA A 7 0.47 6.08 8.59
C ALA A 7 1.64 5.19 8.12
N TYR A 8 2.76 5.80 7.70
CA TYR A 8 3.94 5.02 7.26
C TYR A 8 4.53 4.17 8.40
N ARG A 9 4.55 4.67 9.63
CA ARG A 9 4.96 3.90 10.82
C ARG A 9 4.00 2.75 11.11
N TRP A 10 2.70 2.96 10.95
CA TRP A 10 1.70 1.91 11.11
C TRP A 10 1.93 0.78 10.08
N MET A 11 2.12 1.13 8.80
CA MET A 11 2.41 0.15 7.75
C MET A 11 3.74 -0.60 8.02
N ALA A 12 4.78 0.12 8.46
CA ALA A 12 6.05 -0.47 8.86
C ALA A 12 5.87 -1.45 10.03
N ALA A 13 5.06 -1.11 11.03
CA ALA A 13 4.75 -2.00 12.16
C ALA A 13 3.98 -3.25 11.71
N ARG A 14 3.01 -3.12 10.79
CA ARG A 14 2.30 -4.28 10.21
C ARG A 14 3.24 -5.22 9.47
N LEU A 15 4.21 -4.68 8.72
CA LEU A 15 5.23 -5.50 8.06
C LEU A 15 6.18 -6.15 9.10
N ALA A 16 6.54 -5.43 10.17
CA ALA A 16 7.42 -5.92 11.22
C ALA A 16 6.87 -7.15 11.97
N GLU A 17 5.54 -7.28 12.06
CA GLU A 17 4.88 -8.47 12.60
C GLU A 17 5.08 -9.72 11.74
N LYS A 18 5.30 -9.54 10.43
CA LYS A 18 5.53 -10.62 9.48
C LYS A 18 7.01 -10.96 9.35
N VAL A 19 7.85 -9.93 9.24
CA VAL A 19 9.31 -10.05 9.13
C VAL A 19 9.95 -8.83 9.82
N PRO A 20 10.91 -9.01 10.73
CA PRO A 20 11.53 -7.88 11.42
C PRO A 20 12.35 -7.01 10.45
N PRO A 21 12.43 -5.68 10.67
CA PRO A 21 13.26 -4.81 9.85
C PRO A 21 14.75 -5.10 10.06
N PRO A 22 15.60 -4.92 9.03
CA PRO A 22 17.04 -4.87 9.19
C PRO A 22 17.47 -3.74 10.14
N ALA A 23 18.68 -3.85 10.70
CA ALA A 23 19.24 -2.81 11.55
C ALA A 23 19.25 -1.44 10.85
N SER A 24 18.84 -0.41 11.57
CA SER A 24 18.76 0.99 11.08
C SER A 24 17.76 1.25 9.96
N VAL A 25 16.90 0.29 9.60
CA VAL A 25 15.82 0.49 8.62
C VAL A 25 14.50 0.78 9.36
N ALA A 26 13.97 1.99 9.17
CA ALA A 26 12.72 2.42 9.82
C ALA A 26 11.48 2.30 8.91
N PHE A 27 11.66 2.31 7.59
CA PHE A 27 10.59 2.32 6.62
C PHE A 27 10.82 1.30 5.51
N PRO A 28 9.76 0.64 5.02
CA PRO A 28 9.87 -0.33 3.95
C PRO A 28 9.99 0.34 2.59
N ILE A 29 10.46 -0.44 1.63
CA ILE A 29 10.37 -0.15 0.20
C ILE A 29 8.96 -0.50 -0.27
N TRP A 30 8.41 0.35 -1.14
CA TRP A 30 7.10 0.17 -1.76
C TRP A 30 7.26 -0.33 -3.19
N ALA A 31 6.41 -1.26 -3.60
CA ALA A 31 6.34 -1.76 -4.96
C ALA A 31 4.91 -2.06 -5.38
N TRP A 32 4.73 -2.25 -6.68
CA TRP A 32 3.46 -2.68 -7.25
C TRP A 32 3.46 -4.20 -7.41
N ARG A 33 2.47 -4.88 -6.82
CA ARG A 33 2.16 -6.26 -7.18
C ARG A 33 1.28 -6.31 -8.43
N PHE A 34 0.29 -5.42 -8.48
CA PHE A 34 -0.61 -5.19 -9.60
C PHE A 34 -0.84 -3.67 -9.74
N ALA A 35 -0.17 -3.01 -10.70
CA ALA A 35 -0.27 -1.56 -10.86
C ALA A 35 -1.58 -1.10 -11.53
N HIS A 36 -2.22 -1.95 -12.34
CA HIS A 36 -3.50 -1.67 -13.01
C HIS A 36 -4.33 -2.97 -13.09
N GLY A 37 -4.48 -3.65 -11.94
CA GLY A 37 -5.10 -4.97 -11.85
C GLY A 37 -4.23 -6.11 -12.41
N ARG A 38 -4.70 -7.35 -12.23
CA ARG A 38 -3.97 -8.57 -12.66
C ARG A 38 -3.69 -8.63 -14.15
N ARG A 39 -4.55 -8.02 -14.98
CA ARG A 39 -4.38 -8.02 -16.45
C ARG A 39 -3.26 -7.09 -16.90
N GLN A 40 -2.97 -6.04 -16.13
CA GLN A 40 -1.93 -5.06 -16.42
C GLN A 40 -1.11 -4.79 -15.14
N PRO A 41 -0.36 -5.80 -14.66
CA PRO A 41 0.29 -5.73 -13.36
C PRO A 41 1.46 -4.73 -13.33
N LYS A 42 1.96 -4.35 -14.50
CA LYS A 42 3.18 -3.58 -14.71
C LYS A 42 2.87 -2.07 -14.74
N PRO A 43 3.51 -1.24 -13.90
CA PRO A 43 3.30 0.20 -13.95
C PRO A 43 3.87 0.78 -15.25
N ASP A 44 3.11 1.60 -15.97
CA ASP A 44 3.59 2.27 -17.18
C ASP A 44 4.30 3.58 -16.83
N LEU A 45 5.63 3.61 -16.98
CA LEU A 45 6.47 4.78 -16.66
C LEU A 45 6.09 6.06 -17.43
N ARG A 46 5.31 5.96 -18.52
CA ARG A 46 4.85 7.11 -19.30
C ARG A 46 3.57 7.73 -18.74
N ARG A 47 2.88 7.05 -17.82
CA ARG A 47 1.69 7.58 -17.15
C ARG A 47 2.08 8.62 -16.12
N ARG A 48 1.25 9.67 -16.01
CA ARG A 48 1.39 10.68 -14.97
C ARG A 48 1.30 10.02 -13.59
N GLY A 49 2.09 10.51 -12.64
CA GLY A 49 2.11 10.02 -11.25
C GLY A 49 3.26 9.06 -10.93
N HIS A 50 3.94 8.49 -11.93
CA HIS A 50 5.16 7.70 -11.70
C HIS A 50 6.44 8.50 -11.96
N LEU A 51 6.45 9.27 -13.05
CA LEU A 51 7.55 10.15 -13.43
C LEU A 51 6.99 11.47 -13.94
N GLU A 52 7.74 12.55 -13.73
CA GLU A 52 7.45 13.81 -14.39
C GLU A 52 7.67 13.69 -15.90
N LYS A 53 6.93 14.48 -16.70
CA LYS A 53 7.06 14.42 -18.16
C LYS A 53 8.50 14.79 -18.56
N GLY A 54 9.17 13.88 -19.26
CA GLY A 54 10.56 14.06 -19.68
C GLY A 54 11.60 13.63 -18.63
N ALA A 55 11.20 13.12 -17.46
CA ALA A 55 12.15 12.54 -16.52
C ALA A 55 12.64 11.17 -17.03
N ALA A 56 13.94 10.93 -16.95
CA ALA A 56 14.48 9.59 -17.08
C ALA A 56 14.08 8.76 -15.85
N GLY A 57 13.83 7.47 -16.05
CA GLY A 57 13.46 6.60 -14.95
C GLY A 57 13.65 5.14 -15.26
N VAL A 58 13.55 4.32 -14.22
CA VAL A 58 13.79 2.88 -14.30
C VAL A 58 12.61 2.15 -13.66
N ARG A 59 12.20 1.05 -14.29
CA ARG A 59 11.31 0.07 -13.68
C ARG A 59 12.08 -1.20 -13.44
N ILE A 60 12.05 -1.66 -12.19
CA ILE A 60 12.71 -2.88 -11.74
C ILE A 60 11.63 -3.94 -11.53
N GLU A 61 11.83 -5.10 -12.15
CA GLU A 61 11.03 -6.30 -11.93
C GLU A 61 11.88 -7.29 -11.13
N PHE A 62 11.31 -7.84 -10.06
CA PHE A 62 12.03 -8.67 -9.10
C PHE A 62 11.10 -9.73 -8.50
N GLU A 63 11.71 -10.78 -7.97
CA GLU A 63 11.05 -11.86 -7.26
C GLU A 63 11.48 -11.88 -5.80
N ILE A 64 10.52 -11.90 -4.89
CA ILE A 64 10.76 -11.93 -3.44
C ILE A 64 9.79 -12.94 -2.79
N PRO A 65 10.21 -13.71 -1.79
CA PRO A 65 9.32 -14.63 -1.11
C PRO A 65 8.12 -13.93 -0.46
N GLN A 66 6.93 -14.50 -0.59
CA GLN A 66 5.68 -13.90 -0.11
C GLN A 66 5.69 -13.65 1.40
N GLU A 67 6.41 -14.47 2.16
CA GLU A 67 6.59 -14.31 3.60
C GLU A 67 7.37 -13.04 3.98
N GLN A 68 8.12 -12.43 3.06
CA GLN A 68 8.86 -11.18 3.29
C GLN A 68 8.09 -9.93 2.83
N VAL A 69 6.86 -10.11 2.33
CA VAL A 69 6.06 -9.04 1.72
C VAL A 69 4.73 -8.90 2.44
N LEU A 70 4.33 -7.66 2.72
CA LEU A 70 2.96 -7.32 3.10
C LEU A 70 2.25 -6.68 1.91
N LEU A 71 1.20 -7.34 1.44
CA LEU A 71 0.36 -6.86 0.34
C LEU A 71 -0.84 -6.10 0.91
N SER A 72 -1.23 -5.00 0.27
CA SER A 72 -2.41 -4.22 0.65
C SER A 72 -3.12 -3.63 -0.56
N SER A 73 -4.39 -3.26 -0.37
CA SER A 73 -5.14 -2.42 -1.30
C SER A 73 -4.48 -1.06 -1.43
N PHE A 74 -4.16 -0.63 -2.66
CA PHE A 74 -3.68 0.73 -2.90
C PHE A 74 -4.75 1.78 -2.57
N ASP A 75 -6.00 1.55 -2.98
CA ASP A 75 -7.10 2.48 -2.67
C ASP A 75 -7.41 2.49 -1.17
N GLY A 76 -7.44 1.31 -0.54
CA GLY A 76 -7.70 1.19 0.90
C GLY A 76 -6.64 1.89 1.76
N TRP A 77 -5.41 2.00 1.28
CA TRP A 77 -4.35 2.75 1.96
C TRP A 77 -4.71 4.23 2.17
N HIS A 78 -5.57 4.83 1.33
CA HIS A 78 -6.04 6.20 1.55
C HIS A 78 -6.74 6.39 2.89
N ALA A 79 -7.43 5.36 3.41
CA ALA A 79 -8.08 5.45 4.72
C ALA A 79 -7.05 5.64 5.85
N VAL A 80 -5.98 4.84 5.81
CA VAL A 80 -4.88 4.93 6.79
C VAL A 80 -4.13 6.27 6.64
N LEU A 81 -3.84 6.67 5.40
CA LEU A 81 -3.10 7.89 5.12
C LEU A 81 -3.82 9.16 5.60
N ASN A 82 -5.16 9.16 5.56
CA ASN A 82 -6.00 10.29 5.93
C ASN A 82 -6.64 10.17 7.32
N ASP A 83 -6.30 9.13 8.10
CA ASP A 83 -6.91 8.86 9.42
C ASP A 83 -8.45 8.77 9.37
N THR A 84 -9.00 8.15 8.33
CA THR A 84 -10.44 7.90 8.16
C THR A 84 -10.75 6.41 8.29
N PHE A 85 -12.02 6.04 8.45
CA PHE A 85 -12.40 4.63 8.38
C PHE A 85 -12.14 4.02 6.99
N PHE A 86 -11.84 2.72 6.98
CA PHE A 86 -11.89 1.89 5.78
C PHE A 86 -13.24 1.15 5.73
N SER A 87 -13.93 1.24 4.59
CA SER A 87 -15.23 0.59 4.34
C SER A 87 -15.30 0.13 2.88
N LEU A 88 -15.93 -1.03 2.65
CA LEU A 88 -16.05 -1.65 1.31
C LEU A 88 -17.43 -1.49 0.67
N GLY A 89 -18.38 -0.89 1.37
CA GLY A 89 -19.72 -0.63 0.85
C GLY A 89 -20.53 0.30 1.75
N ASP A 90 -21.71 0.66 1.26
CA ASP A 90 -22.56 1.70 1.84
C ASP A 90 -22.95 1.39 3.30
N GLU A 91 -23.30 0.14 3.62
CA GLU A 91 -23.66 -0.25 4.99
C GLU A 91 -22.51 -0.08 5.99
N GLU A 92 -21.29 -0.43 5.59
CA GLU A 92 -20.10 -0.24 6.42
C GLU A 92 -19.76 1.25 6.56
N TYR A 93 -19.92 2.01 5.47
CA TYR A 93 -19.70 3.44 5.45
C TYR A 93 -20.64 4.17 6.41
N GLU A 94 -21.96 3.92 6.32
CA GLU A 94 -22.97 4.48 7.24
C GLU A 94 -22.69 4.10 8.70
N ARG A 95 -22.25 2.86 8.95
CA ARG A 95 -21.83 2.44 10.29
C ARG A 95 -20.64 3.25 10.78
N CYS A 96 -19.65 3.52 9.92
CA CYS A 96 -18.49 4.33 10.27
C CYS A 96 -18.87 5.78 10.58
N GLU A 97 -19.75 6.40 9.80
CA GLU A 97 -20.27 7.75 10.07
C GLU A 97 -20.95 7.84 11.44
N ARG A 98 -21.78 6.86 11.80
CA ARG A 98 -22.38 6.79 13.14
C ARG A 98 -21.32 6.70 14.24
N LEU A 99 -20.29 5.86 14.06
CA LEU A 99 -19.21 5.74 15.03
C LEU A 99 -18.40 7.03 15.18
N GLU A 100 -18.16 7.78 14.09
CA GLU A 100 -17.51 9.10 14.15
C GLU A 100 -18.31 10.12 14.94
N ALA A 101 -19.65 10.08 14.86
CA ALA A 101 -20.53 10.98 15.61
C ALA A 101 -20.66 10.60 17.10
N GLU A 102 -20.59 9.31 17.43
CA GLU A 102 -20.94 8.79 18.76
C GLU A 102 -19.74 8.47 19.66
N LEU A 103 -18.59 8.09 19.11
CA LEU A 103 -17.47 7.63 19.91
C LEU A 103 -16.58 8.78 20.42
N PRO A 104 -16.11 8.71 21.68
CA PRO A 104 -15.05 9.59 22.15
C PRO A 104 -13.74 9.31 21.40
N SER A 105 -12.88 10.32 21.29
CA SER A 105 -11.69 10.31 20.41
C SER A 105 -10.77 9.09 20.57
N GLU A 106 -10.59 8.58 21.79
CA GLU A 106 -9.76 7.39 22.04
C GLU A 106 -10.36 6.12 21.41
N LYS A 107 -11.64 5.86 21.70
CA LYS A 107 -12.37 4.72 21.12
C LYS A 107 -12.53 4.85 19.61
N LEU A 108 -12.61 6.09 19.12
CA LEU A 108 -12.70 6.36 17.69
C LEU A 108 -11.41 5.96 16.97
N ARG A 109 -10.24 6.27 17.54
CA ARG A 109 -8.94 5.85 16.99
C ARG A 109 -8.86 4.33 16.90
N GLU A 110 -9.17 3.62 17.98
CA GLU A 110 -9.16 2.15 18.01
C GLU A 110 -10.11 1.55 16.96
N ALA A 111 -11.30 2.14 16.80
CA ALA A 111 -12.27 1.70 15.81
C ALA A 111 -11.77 1.90 14.37
N LYS A 112 -11.14 3.05 14.08
CA LYS A 112 -10.52 3.34 12.77
C LYS A 112 -9.39 2.36 12.48
N GLU A 113 -8.45 2.18 13.41
CA GLU A 113 -7.36 1.22 13.26
C GLU A 113 -7.86 -0.21 13.02
N LYS A 114 -8.93 -0.62 13.72
CA LYS A 114 -9.58 -1.92 13.50
C LYS A 114 -10.11 -2.05 12.07
N SER A 115 -10.69 -0.99 11.51
CA SER A 115 -11.17 -0.99 10.12
C SER A 115 -10.02 -1.12 9.11
N TRP A 116 -8.85 -0.50 9.40
CA TRP A 116 -7.69 -0.50 8.49
C TRP A 116 -7.12 -1.89 8.22
N TYR A 117 -7.28 -2.86 9.13
CA TYR A 117 -6.87 -4.24 8.85
C TYR A 117 -7.56 -4.82 7.60
N GLY A 118 -8.72 -4.28 7.22
CA GLY A 118 -9.44 -4.67 6.02
C GLY A 118 -8.64 -4.44 4.73
N ILE A 119 -7.68 -3.50 4.69
CA ILE A 119 -6.88 -3.23 3.48
C ILE A 119 -5.97 -4.41 3.10
N PHE A 120 -5.68 -5.31 4.04
CA PHE A 120 -4.87 -6.50 3.81
C PHE A 120 -5.70 -7.69 3.30
N ASP A 121 -7.03 -7.63 3.43
CA ASP A 121 -7.93 -8.68 2.97
C ASP A 121 -8.32 -8.47 1.50
N LEU A 122 -7.37 -8.79 0.62
CA LEU A 122 -7.54 -8.63 -0.83
C LEU A 122 -8.65 -9.52 -1.40
N SER A 123 -9.12 -10.53 -0.65
CA SER A 123 -10.20 -11.42 -1.09
C SER A 123 -11.57 -10.73 -1.09
N LYS A 124 -11.72 -9.65 -0.32
CA LYS A 124 -12.96 -8.86 -0.22
C LYS A 124 -13.08 -7.77 -1.27
N LEU A 125 -12.01 -7.48 -2.00
CA LEU A 125 -12.03 -6.47 -3.05
C LEU A 125 -12.71 -7.02 -4.31
N PRO A 126 -13.49 -6.19 -5.06
CA PRO A 126 -14.09 -6.59 -6.32
C PRO A 126 -13.01 -7.19 -7.22
N GLY A 127 -13.24 -8.35 -7.85
CA GLY A 127 -12.19 -9.29 -8.31
C GLY A 127 -10.86 -8.70 -8.86
N PRO A 128 -9.74 -9.43 -8.74
CA PRO A 128 -8.37 -8.91 -8.85
C PRO A 128 -7.95 -8.39 -10.23
N ASP A 129 -8.86 -8.40 -11.19
CA ASP A 129 -8.67 -7.87 -12.53
C ASP A 129 -8.75 -6.34 -12.59
N VAL A 130 -9.31 -5.67 -11.57
CA VAL A 130 -9.63 -4.23 -11.62
C VAL A 130 -8.96 -3.36 -10.56
N TYR A 131 -8.42 -3.90 -9.46
CA TYR A 131 -7.82 -3.07 -8.40
C TYR A 131 -6.30 -3.10 -8.36
N GLU A 132 -5.71 -1.99 -7.94
CA GLU A 132 -4.29 -1.91 -7.65
C GLU A 132 -3.91 -2.57 -6.33
N VAL A 133 -2.85 -3.38 -6.38
CA VAL A 133 -2.24 -4.00 -5.20
C VAL A 133 -0.82 -3.51 -5.07
N GLN A 134 -0.56 -2.91 -3.91
CA GLN A 134 0.77 -2.50 -3.51
C GLN A 134 1.40 -3.53 -2.57
N ALA A 135 2.72 -3.49 -2.50
CA ALA A 135 3.56 -4.34 -1.68
C ALA A 135 4.52 -3.48 -0.88
N VAL A 136 4.73 -3.85 0.38
CA VAL A 136 5.82 -3.32 1.20
C VAL A 136 6.73 -4.44 1.68
N PHE A 137 8.04 -4.17 1.67
CA PHE A 137 9.09 -5.11 2.07
C PHE A 137 10.34 -4.34 2.50
N TRP A 138 11.24 -4.97 3.27
CA TRP A 138 12.33 -4.22 3.90
C TRP A 138 13.54 -3.94 3.02
N ARG A 139 13.89 -4.87 2.13
CA ARG A 139 15.15 -4.82 1.39
C ARG A 139 14.98 -5.45 0.02
N LEU A 140 15.49 -4.77 -1.00
CA LEU A 140 15.69 -5.32 -2.32
C LEU A 140 17.17 -5.71 -2.48
N ASP A 141 17.44 -7.00 -2.70
CA ASP A 141 18.78 -7.46 -3.09
C ASP A 141 18.87 -7.51 -4.62
N MET A 142 20.02 -7.17 -5.19
CA MET A 142 20.21 -7.19 -6.64
C MET A 142 20.06 -8.59 -7.24
N THR A 143 20.27 -9.64 -6.46
CA THR A 143 20.03 -11.03 -6.86
C THR A 143 18.55 -11.35 -7.09
N MET A 144 17.64 -10.56 -6.52
CA MET A 144 16.18 -10.69 -6.71
C MET A 144 15.71 -10.09 -8.03
N VAL A 145 16.53 -9.23 -8.66
CA VAL A 145 16.13 -8.46 -9.84
C VAL A 145 16.23 -9.33 -11.08
N GLY A 146 15.08 -9.59 -11.71
CA GLY A 146 15.01 -10.33 -12.97
C GLY A 146 15.12 -9.42 -14.20
N LYS A 147 14.64 -8.17 -14.11
CA LYS A 147 14.61 -7.26 -15.26
C LYS A 147 14.66 -5.80 -14.87
N VAL A 148 15.29 -5.00 -15.73
CA VAL A 148 15.37 -3.55 -15.61
C VAL A 148 14.98 -2.92 -16.94
N ASP A 149 13.89 -2.15 -16.95
CA ASP A 149 13.47 -1.35 -18.10
C ASP A 149 13.85 0.12 -17.88
N PHE A 150 14.47 0.74 -18.88
CA PHE A 150 14.86 2.15 -18.85
C PHE A 150 13.90 2.99 -19.69
N LEU A 151 13.32 4.03 -19.09
CA LEU A 151 12.71 5.11 -19.84
C LEU A 151 13.78 6.19 -20.06
N ARG A 152 14.26 6.30 -21.29
CA ARG A 152 15.17 7.37 -21.72
C ARG A 152 14.37 8.53 -22.29
N GLN A 153 14.89 9.75 -22.16
CA GLN A 153 14.39 10.90 -22.90
C GLN A 153 14.51 10.62 -24.40
N GLY A 154 13.44 10.91 -25.14
CA GLY A 154 13.47 11.09 -26.59
C GLY A 154 13.51 12.56 -26.92
#